data_AF-U6DGK0-F1
#
_entry.id   AF-U6DGK0-F1
#
_cell.length_a   1.000
_cell.length_b   1.000
_cell.length_c   1.000
_cell.angle_alpha   90.00
_cell.angle_beta   90.00
_cell.angle_gamma   90.00
#
_symmetry.space_group_name_H-M   'P 1'
#
loop_
_entity.id
_entity.type
_entity.pdbx_description
1 polymer ?
#
loop_
_entity_poly.entity_id
_entity_poly.type
_entity_poly.pdbx_seq_one_letter_code
_entity_poly.pdbx_strand_id
1 'polypeptide(L)'
;MGDMTNSDFYSKNQRNESSHGGEFGCTMEELRSLMELRGTEAVVKIKETYGDTEAICRRLKTSPVEGLPGTAPDLEKRKQIFGQNFIPPKKPKTFLQLVWEALQDVTLIILEIAAIISLGLSFYHPPGESNEGCATAQGGAEDEGEAEAGWIEGAAILLSVICVVLVTAFNDWSKEKQFRGLQSRIEQEQKFTVVRAGQVVQIPVAEIVVGDIAQVKYGDLLPADGLFIQGNDLKIDESSLTGESDQVRKSVDKDPMLLSGTHVMEGSGRMVVTAVGVNSQTGIIFTLLGAGGEEEEKKDKK
;
A
#
# COMPACT_ATOMS: atom_id res chain seq x y z
N MET A 1 28.82 -60.96 -7.63
CA MET A 1 28.01 -60.14 -8.56
C MET A 1 26.88 -59.51 -7.74
N GLY A 2 26.87 -58.26 -7.34
CA GLY A 2 27.81 -57.14 -7.39
C GLY A 2 27.16 -56.04 -6.53
N ASP A 3 27.93 -55.40 -5.64
CA ASP A 3 27.47 -54.37 -4.72
C ASP A 3 26.82 -53.19 -5.47
N MET A 4 25.55 -52.92 -5.17
CA MET A 4 24.89 -51.68 -5.58
C MET A 4 25.39 -50.55 -4.68
N THR A 5 26.22 -49.68 -5.24
CA THR A 5 26.77 -48.52 -4.55
C THR A 5 25.70 -47.45 -4.31
N ASN A 6 25.75 -46.85 -3.12
CA ASN A 6 24.88 -45.78 -2.62
C ASN A 6 24.80 -44.54 -3.54
N SER A 7 25.68 -44.44 -4.55
CA SER A 7 25.74 -43.39 -5.58
C SER A 7 24.51 -43.31 -6.49
N ASP A 8 23.85 -44.44 -6.73
CA ASP A 8 22.76 -44.52 -7.71
C ASP A 8 21.44 -43.99 -7.14
N PHE A 9 21.29 -44.01 -5.80
CA PHE A 9 20.14 -43.44 -5.12
C PHE A 9 20.19 -41.90 -5.09
N TYR A 10 21.38 -41.30 -4.95
CA TYR A 10 21.57 -39.85 -5.02
C TYR A 10 21.40 -39.30 -6.45
N SER A 11 21.81 -40.06 -7.47
CA SER A 11 21.71 -39.62 -8.87
C SER A 11 20.27 -39.67 -9.41
N LYS A 12 19.40 -40.52 -8.83
CA LYS A 12 18.01 -40.66 -9.27
C LYS A 12 17.10 -39.56 -8.72
N ASN A 13 17.44 -38.98 -7.56
CA ASN A 13 16.72 -37.82 -7.00
C ASN A 13 17.04 -36.50 -7.72
N GLN A 14 18.11 -36.42 -8.52
CA GLN A 14 18.40 -35.24 -9.35
C GLN A 14 17.61 -35.19 -10.67
N ARG A 15 16.94 -36.27 -11.07
CA ARG A 15 16.28 -36.36 -12.38
C ARG A 15 14.77 -36.09 -12.40
N ASN A 16 14.18 -35.77 -11.24
CA ASN A 16 12.73 -35.52 -11.13
C ASN A 16 12.36 -34.09 -10.69
N GLU A 17 13.31 -33.15 -10.70
CA GLU A 17 12.96 -31.72 -10.61
C GLU A 17 12.44 -31.25 -11.97
N SER A 18 11.14 -31.46 -12.19
CA SER A 18 10.38 -30.80 -13.24
C SER A 18 10.49 -29.28 -13.04
N SER A 19 11.44 -28.71 -13.77
CA SER A 19 11.86 -27.31 -13.73
C SER A 19 10.73 -26.40 -14.21
N HIS A 20 9.93 -25.89 -13.28
CA HIS A 20 8.96 -24.82 -13.53
C HIS A 20 9.39 -23.47 -12.91
N GLY A 21 10.51 -23.41 -12.16
CA GLY A 21 10.95 -22.24 -11.39
C GLY A 21 11.82 -21.18 -12.11
N GLY A 22 12.32 -21.46 -13.32
CA GLY A 22 13.28 -20.57 -13.99
C GLY A 22 14.69 -20.59 -13.34
N GLU A 23 15.38 -19.45 -13.27
CA GLU A 23 16.74 -19.33 -12.71
C GLU A 23 16.79 -19.65 -11.19
N PHE A 24 15.66 -19.52 -10.51
CA PHE A 24 15.47 -19.90 -9.11
C PHE A 24 14.65 -21.21 -9.04
N GLY A 25 14.83 -22.02 -8.01
CA GLY A 25 14.12 -23.31 -7.89
C GLY A 25 12.64 -23.20 -7.52
N CYS A 26 12.08 -21.97 -7.47
CA CYS A 26 10.72 -21.66 -7.07
C CYS A 26 10.17 -20.48 -7.91
N THR A 27 8.88 -20.52 -8.24
CA THR A 27 8.14 -19.42 -8.88
C THR A 27 7.52 -18.46 -7.86
N MET A 28 7.15 -17.27 -8.33
CA MET A 28 6.39 -16.28 -7.55
C MET A 28 5.06 -16.86 -7.06
N GLU A 29 4.34 -17.55 -7.95
CA GLU A 29 3.02 -18.13 -7.68
C GLU A 29 3.09 -19.27 -6.65
N GLU A 30 4.13 -20.10 -6.71
CA GLU A 30 4.37 -21.15 -5.73
C GLU A 30 4.67 -20.58 -4.33
N LEU A 31 5.47 -19.52 -4.25
CA LEU A 31 5.78 -18.87 -2.97
C LEU A 31 4.56 -18.14 -2.40
N ARG A 32 3.79 -17.48 -3.26
CA ARG A 32 2.55 -16.80 -2.86
C ARG A 32 1.50 -17.78 -2.35
N SER A 33 1.24 -18.87 -3.08
CA SER A 33 0.28 -19.90 -2.66
C SER A 33 0.72 -20.61 -1.38
N LEU A 34 2.03 -20.75 -1.15
CA LEU A 34 2.54 -21.25 0.12
C LEU A 34 2.17 -20.33 1.29
N MET A 35 2.15 -19.01 1.09
CA MET A 35 1.79 -18.03 2.13
C MET A 35 0.30 -17.97 2.43
N GLU A 36 -0.55 -18.68 1.69
CA GLU A 36 -1.98 -18.82 1.99
C GLU A 36 -2.24 -19.91 3.04
N LEU A 37 -1.31 -20.86 3.20
CA LEU A 37 -1.44 -21.97 4.14
C LEU A 37 -1.09 -21.56 5.57
N ARG A 38 -1.59 -22.31 6.55
CA ARG A 38 -1.36 -22.08 8.00
C ARG A 38 -1.10 -23.38 8.75
N GLY A 39 -0.36 -23.28 9.84
CA GLY A 39 -0.21 -24.38 10.80
C GLY A 39 0.28 -25.69 10.16
N THR A 40 -0.35 -26.80 10.53
CA THR A 40 0.05 -28.14 10.09
C THR A 40 -0.07 -28.35 8.58
N GLU A 41 -1.01 -27.68 7.92
CA GLU A 41 -1.18 -27.78 6.47
C GLU A 41 0.05 -27.19 5.74
N ALA A 42 0.53 -26.04 6.21
CA ALA A 42 1.77 -25.45 5.70
C ALA A 42 2.98 -26.38 5.90
N VAL A 43 3.10 -27.01 7.08
CA VAL A 43 4.19 -27.95 7.39
C VAL A 43 4.18 -29.14 6.41
N VAL A 44 3.01 -29.75 6.19
CA VAL A 44 2.87 -30.88 5.25
C VAL A 44 3.23 -30.44 3.84
N LYS A 45 2.71 -29.30 3.37
CA LYS A 45 2.99 -28.80 2.03
C LYS A 45 4.48 -28.51 1.81
N ILE A 46 5.14 -27.91 2.80
CA ILE A 46 6.59 -27.64 2.76
C ILE A 46 7.36 -28.95 2.63
N LYS A 47 7.00 -29.95 3.45
CA LYS A 47 7.68 -31.25 3.46
C LYS A 47 7.49 -32.04 2.17
N GLU A 48 6.29 -32.01 1.59
CA GLU A 48 6.00 -32.72 0.34
C GLU A 48 6.60 -32.05 -0.90
N THR A 49 6.55 -30.71 -0.95
CA THR A 49 6.93 -29.95 -2.16
C THR A 49 8.42 -29.60 -2.19
N TYR A 50 8.97 -29.28 -1.01
CA TYR A 50 10.34 -28.76 -0.89
C TYR A 50 11.24 -29.64 0.00
N GLY A 51 10.66 -30.47 0.87
CA GLY A 51 11.39 -31.32 1.82
C GLY A 51 11.53 -30.67 3.19
N ASP A 52 12.16 -29.51 3.25
CA ASP A 52 12.35 -28.71 4.48
C ASP A 52 12.47 -27.20 4.17
N THR A 53 12.49 -26.38 5.21
CA THR A 53 12.68 -24.93 5.10
C THR A 53 14.08 -24.57 4.57
N GLU A 54 15.08 -25.41 4.84
CA GLU A 54 16.45 -25.25 4.30
C GLU A 54 16.53 -25.52 2.79
N ALA A 55 15.72 -26.42 2.25
CA ALA A 55 15.62 -26.69 0.82
C ALA A 55 15.02 -25.51 0.07
N ILE A 56 14.05 -24.81 0.67
CA ILE A 56 13.55 -23.55 0.12
C ILE A 56 14.68 -22.52 0.06
N CYS A 57 15.50 -22.42 1.12
CA CYS A 57 16.68 -21.55 1.12
C CYS A 57 17.64 -21.92 -0.03
N ARG A 58 17.93 -23.21 -0.21
CA ARG A 58 18.77 -23.71 -1.31
C ARG A 58 18.20 -23.37 -2.70
N ARG A 59 16.89 -23.54 -2.90
CA ARG A 59 16.21 -23.21 -4.16
C ARG A 59 16.22 -21.70 -4.45
N LEU A 60 16.09 -20.88 -3.42
CA LEU A 60 16.21 -19.42 -3.49
C LEU A 60 17.67 -18.94 -3.55
N LYS A 61 18.65 -19.85 -3.60
CA LYS A 61 20.09 -19.56 -3.62
C LYS A 61 20.52 -18.67 -2.44
N THR A 62 19.96 -18.91 -1.27
CA THR A 62 20.27 -18.20 -0.03
C THR A 62 20.74 -19.17 1.05
N SER A 63 21.67 -18.73 1.89
CA SER A 63 22.14 -19.51 3.04
C SER A 63 21.30 -19.19 4.27
N PRO A 64 20.78 -20.16 5.03
CA PRO A 64 20.06 -19.89 6.29
C PRO A 64 20.90 -19.13 7.33
N VAL A 65 22.23 -19.22 7.22
CA VAL A 65 23.18 -18.62 8.16
C VAL A 65 23.79 -17.34 7.60
N GLU A 66 24.21 -17.35 6.33
CA GLU A 66 24.95 -16.23 5.71
C GLU A 66 24.05 -15.29 4.89
N GLY A 67 22.82 -15.72 4.61
CA GLY A 67 21.86 -15.01 3.78
C GLY A 67 22.27 -14.87 2.32
N LEU A 68 21.78 -13.81 1.69
CA LEU A 68 22.08 -13.51 0.29
C LEU A 68 23.49 -12.92 0.15
N PRO A 69 24.18 -13.16 -0.98
CA PRO A 69 25.48 -12.53 -1.24
C PRO A 69 25.40 -11.00 -1.35
N GLY A 70 24.20 -10.43 -1.52
CA GLY A 70 23.98 -8.98 -1.49
C GLY A 70 24.52 -8.23 -2.72
N THR A 71 24.82 -8.92 -3.82
CA THR A 71 25.29 -8.29 -5.04
C THR A 71 24.14 -7.56 -5.74
N ALA A 72 24.35 -6.28 -6.11
CA ALA A 72 23.36 -5.46 -6.82
C ALA A 72 22.67 -6.17 -8.00
N PRO A 73 23.36 -6.89 -8.91
CA PRO A 73 22.69 -7.60 -10.00
C PRO A 73 21.77 -8.73 -9.53
N ASP A 74 22.09 -9.44 -8.44
CA ASP A 74 21.21 -10.49 -7.90
C ASP A 74 19.96 -9.89 -7.27
N LEU A 75 20.11 -8.81 -6.50
CA LEU A 75 19.00 -8.11 -5.87
C LEU A 75 18.04 -7.53 -6.91
N GLU A 76 18.56 -6.93 -7.98
CA GLU A 76 17.73 -6.37 -9.06
C GLU A 76 16.98 -7.46 -9.84
N LYS A 77 17.63 -8.59 -10.11
CA LYS A 77 16.97 -9.77 -10.72
C LYS A 77 15.83 -10.28 -9.86
N ARG A 78 16.04 -10.42 -8.54
CA ARG A 78 14.99 -10.84 -7.60
C ARG A 78 13.81 -9.87 -7.60
N LYS A 79 14.07 -8.57 -7.66
CA LYS A 79 13.02 -7.54 -7.79
C LYS A 79 12.22 -7.68 -9.08
N GLN A 80 12.87 -8.06 -10.18
CA GLN A 80 12.19 -8.28 -11.47
C GLN A 80 11.33 -9.54 -11.49
N ILE A 81 11.80 -10.62 -10.85
CA ILE A 81 11.12 -11.93 -10.86
C ILE A 81 10.04 -12.03 -9.77
N PHE A 82 10.35 -11.57 -8.55
CA PHE A 82 9.49 -11.71 -7.38
C PHE A 82 8.81 -10.40 -6.95
N GLY A 83 9.07 -9.29 -7.64
CA GLY A 83 8.55 -7.98 -7.28
C GLY A 83 9.35 -7.27 -6.18
N GLN A 84 8.91 -6.05 -5.87
CA GLN A 84 9.55 -5.16 -4.90
C GLN A 84 8.72 -5.08 -3.62
N ASN A 85 9.36 -4.84 -2.47
CA ASN A 85 8.65 -4.66 -1.19
C ASN A 85 8.04 -3.26 -1.08
N PHE A 86 7.09 -2.97 -1.97
CA PHE A 86 6.40 -1.68 -2.04
C PHE A 86 4.95 -1.91 -2.41
N ILE A 87 4.04 -1.37 -1.59
CA ILE A 87 2.61 -1.35 -1.88
C ILE A 87 2.30 0.05 -2.41
N PRO A 88 1.87 0.19 -3.67
CA PRO A 88 1.66 1.51 -4.26
C PRO A 88 0.54 2.25 -3.52
N PRO A 89 0.78 3.49 -3.03
CA PRO A 89 -0.27 4.27 -2.42
C PRO A 89 -1.32 4.70 -3.46
N LYS A 90 -2.52 5.06 -3.00
CA LYS A 90 -3.55 5.65 -3.85
C LYS A 90 -2.98 6.84 -4.63
N LYS A 91 -3.35 6.97 -5.91
CA LYS A 91 -2.90 8.09 -6.75
C LYS A 91 -3.38 9.41 -6.13
N PRO A 92 -2.51 10.45 -6.07
CA PRO A 92 -2.91 11.73 -5.50
C PRO A 92 -4.01 12.37 -6.33
N LYS A 93 -4.88 13.13 -5.67
CA LYS A 93 -5.90 13.91 -6.38
C LYS A 93 -5.22 15.00 -7.19
N THR A 94 -5.73 15.25 -8.39
CA THR A 94 -5.23 16.37 -9.20
C THR A 94 -5.78 17.68 -8.64
N PHE A 95 -5.07 18.79 -8.88
CA PHE A 95 -5.56 20.12 -8.46
C PHE A 95 -6.97 20.41 -9.01
N LEU A 96 -7.25 20.04 -10.27
CA LEU A 96 -8.58 20.20 -10.86
C LEU A 96 -9.64 19.33 -10.18
N GLN A 97 -9.27 18.13 -9.75
CA GLN A 97 -10.18 17.27 -8.99
C GLN A 97 -10.49 17.86 -7.61
N LEU A 98 -9.52 18.50 -6.96
CA LEU A 98 -9.73 19.22 -5.70
C LEU A 98 -10.60 20.47 -5.89
N VAL A 99 -10.40 21.22 -6.99
CA VAL A 99 -11.28 22.35 -7.36
C VAL A 99 -12.70 21.86 -7.59
N TRP A 100 -12.87 20.77 -8.34
CA TRP A 100 -14.19 20.18 -8.59
C TRP A 100 -14.86 19.71 -7.30
N GLU A 101 -14.11 19.09 -6.39
CA GLU A 101 -14.61 18.66 -5.08
C GLU A 101 -14.99 19.85 -4.19
N ALA A 102 -14.22 20.93 -4.21
CA ALA A 102 -14.55 22.17 -3.51
C ALA A 102 -15.83 22.82 -4.07
N LEU A 103 -16.07 22.74 -5.38
CA LEU A 103 -17.29 23.25 -6.01
C LEU A 103 -18.56 22.43 -5.67
N GLN A 104 -18.42 21.21 -5.15
CA GLN A 104 -19.57 20.37 -4.76
C GLN A 104 -20.16 20.74 -3.40
N ASP A 105 -19.62 21.73 -2.69
CA ASP A 105 -20.20 22.24 -1.46
C ASP A 105 -21.57 22.89 -1.74
N VAL A 106 -22.62 22.37 -1.10
CA VAL A 106 -24.01 22.86 -1.24
C VAL A 106 -24.10 24.36 -1.00
N THR A 107 -23.31 24.89 -0.06
CA THR A 107 -23.30 26.33 0.24
C THR A 107 -22.74 27.14 -0.93
N LEU A 108 -21.65 26.68 -1.56
CA LEU A 108 -21.06 27.33 -2.74
C LEU A 108 -21.96 27.22 -3.96
N ILE A 109 -22.60 26.07 -4.18
CA ILE A 109 -23.58 25.89 -5.26
C ILE A 109 -24.75 26.87 -5.13
N ILE A 110 -25.29 27.06 -3.92
CA ILE A 110 -26.36 28.03 -3.68
C ILE A 110 -25.88 29.45 -4.00
N LEU A 111 -24.65 29.82 -3.61
CA LEU A 111 -24.07 31.12 -3.90
C LEU A 111 -23.82 31.33 -5.40
N GLU A 112 -23.38 30.31 -6.13
CA GLU A 112 -23.21 30.38 -7.59
C GLU A 112 -24.55 30.55 -8.31
N ILE A 113 -25.57 29.78 -7.92
CA ILE A 113 -26.91 29.92 -8.49
C ILE A 113 -27.46 31.32 -8.22
N ALA A 114 -27.32 31.83 -6.99
CA ALA A 114 -27.74 33.18 -6.63
C ALA A 114 -26.98 34.26 -7.44
N ALA A 115 -25.66 34.10 -7.63
CA ALA A 115 -24.83 34.99 -8.43
C ALA A 115 -25.25 35.00 -9.90
N ILE A 116 -25.53 33.82 -10.49
CA ILE A 116 -25.98 33.70 -11.88
C ILE A 116 -27.37 34.33 -12.07
N ILE A 117 -28.30 34.11 -11.13
CA ILE A 117 -29.64 34.72 -11.18
C ILE A 117 -29.53 36.25 -11.06
N SER A 118 -28.74 36.76 -10.11
CA SER A 118 -28.50 38.20 -9.94
C SER A 118 -27.91 38.83 -11.21
N LEU A 119 -26.89 38.19 -11.80
CA LEU A 119 -26.28 38.64 -13.05
C LEU A 119 -27.26 38.58 -14.23
N GLY A 120 -28.06 37.51 -14.34
CA GLY A 120 -29.05 37.33 -15.39
C GLY A 120 -30.18 38.36 -15.34
N LEU A 121 -30.66 38.69 -14.13
CA LEU A 121 -31.64 39.75 -13.91
C LEU A 121 -31.06 41.13 -14.26
N SER A 122 -29.77 41.36 -13.98
CA SER A 122 -29.10 42.61 -14.37
C SER A 122 -29.00 42.81 -15.88
N PHE A 123 -28.97 41.74 -16.68
CA PHE A 123 -28.95 41.86 -18.15
C PHE A 123 -30.35 41.87 -18.78
N TYR A 124 -31.40 41.57 -18.00
CA TYR A 124 -32.77 41.54 -18.49
C TYR A 124 -33.48 42.85 -18.19
N HIS A 125 -33.46 43.79 -19.14
CA HIS A 125 -34.30 44.98 -19.10
C HIS A 125 -35.64 44.73 -19.82
N PRO A 126 -36.78 44.71 -19.12
CA PRO A 126 -38.08 44.69 -19.78
C PRO A 126 -38.27 45.99 -20.57
N PRO A 127 -38.78 45.93 -21.82
CA PRO A 127 -39.08 47.14 -22.57
C PRO A 127 -40.35 47.78 -22.01
N GLY A 128 -40.16 48.73 -21.08
CA GLY A 128 -41.18 49.70 -20.71
C GLY A 128 -41.81 49.53 -19.33
N GLU A 129 -41.04 49.77 -18.26
CA GLU A 129 -41.65 50.16 -16.98
C GLU A 129 -40.74 51.12 -16.21
N SER A 130 -41.36 52.22 -15.79
CA SER A 130 -40.82 53.26 -14.94
C SER A 130 -40.33 52.70 -13.60
N ASN A 131 -39.26 53.32 -13.14
CA ASN A 131 -38.55 53.07 -11.89
C ASN A 131 -39.49 53.10 -10.65
N GLU A 132 -40.08 51.97 -10.27
CA GLU A 132 -40.72 51.77 -8.96
C GLU A 132 -40.38 50.39 -8.41
N GLY A 133 -39.77 50.41 -7.22
CA GLY A 133 -38.92 49.34 -6.70
C GLY A 133 -39.63 48.12 -6.13
N CYS A 134 -38.86 47.05 -6.01
CA CYS A 134 -39.02 46.07 -4.94
C CYS A 134 -37.75 45.23 -4.79
N ALA A 135 -36.77 45.74 -4.04
CA ALA A 135 -35.74 44.91 -3.41
C ALA A 135 -35.26 45.61 -2.13
N THR A 136 -35.98 45.37 -1.05
CA THR A 136 -35.51 45.67 0.30
C THR A 136 -34.30 44.82 0.63
N ALA A 137 -33.10 45.39 0.52
CA ALA A 137 -31.89 44.89 1.18
C ALA A 137 -30.95 46.07 1.52
N GLN A 138 -31.19 46.65 2.70
CA GLN A 138 -30.21 47.25 3.62
C GLN A 138 -28.85 47.73 3.06
N GLY A 139 -28.73 49.03 2.76
CA GLY A 139 -27.44 49.71 2.55
C GLY A 139 -27.64 51.09 1.94
N GLY A 140 -27.30 52.16 2.67
CA GLY A 140 -27.72 53.53 2.37
C GLY A 140 -26.97 54.28 1.25
N ALA A 141 -27.66 55.32 0.79
CA ALA A 141 -27.21 56.58 0.16
C ALA A 141 -26.57 56.53 -1.24
N GLU A 142 -27.40 56.95 -2.21
CA GLU A 142 -27.09 57.87 -3.33
C GLU A 142 -25.86 57.54 -4.22
N ASP A 143 -26.09 57.02 -5.44
CA ASP A 143 -25.49 57.59 -6.67
C ASP A 143 -26.18 57.07 -7.95
N GLU A 144 -26.38 57.96 -8.91
CA GLU A 144 -27.18 57.81 -10.14
C GLU A 144 -26.50 56.94 -11.24
N GLY A 145 -25.92 55.80 -10.85
CA GLY A 145 -25.27 54.81 -11.72
C GLY A 145 -25.94 53.43 -11.77
N GLU A 146 -27.17 53.32 -11.24
CA GLU A 146 -27.85 52.07 -10.86
C GLU A 146 -28.08 51.07 -12.02
N ALA A 147 -28.15 51.54 -13.27
CA ALA A 147 -28.31 50.65 -14.43
C ALA A 147 -26.97 50.08 -14.96
N GLU A 148 -25.85 50.78 -14.75
CA GLU A 148 -24.53 50.30 -15.22
C GLU A 148 -23.77 49.50 -14.16
N ALA A 149 -24.21 49.54 -12.90
CA ALA A 149 -23.57 48.84 -11.79
C ALA A 149 -24.26 47.52 -11.36
N GLY A 150 -25.44 47.18 -11.88
CA GLY A 150 -26.17 45.97 -11.47
C GLY A 150 -25.42 44.65 -11.73
N TRP A 151 -24.62 44.59 -12.78
CA TRP A 151 -23.82 43.40 -13.10
C TRP A 151 -22.65 43.22 -12.13
N ILE A 152 -22.24 44.32 -11.46
CA ILE A 152 -21.09 44.35 -10.54
C ILE A 152 -21.39 43.52 -9.30
N GLU A 153 -22.63 43.51 -8.80
CA GLU A 153 -23.02 42.73 -7.62
C GLU A 153 -22.90 41.22 -7.89
N GLY A 154 -23.53 40.73 -8.96
CA GLY A 154 -23.43 39.32 -9.37
C GLY A 154 -21.99 38.92 -9.72
N ALA A 155 -21.25 39.80 -10.41
CA ALA A 155 -19.84 39.57 -10.74
C ALA A 155 -18.94 39.53 -9.50
N ALA A 156 -19.19 40.37 -8.48
CA ALA A 156 -18.44 40.38 -7.23
C ALA A 156 -18.66 39.11 -6.42
N ILE A 157 -19.89 38.59 -6.36
CA ILE A 157 -20.19 37.31 -5.70
C ILE A 157 -19.49 36.16 -6.43
N LEU A 158 -19.59 36.11 -7.76
CA LEU A 158 -18.96 35.07 -8.57
C LEU A 158 -17.42 35.08 -8.42
N LEU A 159 -16.81 36.27 -8.46
CA LEU A 159 -15.38 36.43 -8.24
C LEU A 159 -14.96 36.00 -6.82
N SER A 160 -15.76 36.36 -5.80
CA SER A 160 -15.52 35.95 -4.42
C SER A 160 -15.55 34.43 -4.26
N VAL A 161 -16.56 33.76 -4.84
CA VAL A 161 -16.68 32.29 -4.82
C VAL A 161 -15.48 31.64 -5.51
N ILE A 162 -15.08 32.12 -6.70
CA ILE A 162 -13.88 31.61 -7.39
C ILE A 162 -12.65 31.75 -6.52
N CYS A 163 -12.44 32.90 -5.88
CA CYS A 163 -11.31 33.12 -4.99
C CYS A 163 -11.31 32.14 -3.82
N VAL A 164 -12.47 31.93 -3.17
CA VAL A 164 -12.59 30.98 -2.05
C VAL A 164 -12.29 29.56 -2.51
N VAL A 165 -12.86 29.11 -3.63
CA VAL A 165 -12.61 27.78 -4.20
C VAL A 165 -11.14 27.56 -4.51
N LEU A 166 -10.47 28.55 -5.13
CA LEU A 166 -9.05 28.46 -5.45
C LEU A 166 -8.18 28.40 -4.19
N VAL A 167 -8.48 29.21 -3.17
CA VAL A 167 -7.76 29.19 -1.89
C VAL A 167 -7.97 27.85 -1.17
N THR A 168 -9.19 27.32 -1.16
CA THR A 168 -9.50 26.01 -0.56
C THR A 168 -8.77 24.89 -1.29
N ALA A 169 -8.86 24.84 -2.63
CA ALA A 169 -8.17 23.83 -3.43
C ALA A 169 -6.64 23.93 -3.29
N PHE A 170 -6.08 25.14 -3.20
CA PHE A 170 -4.66 25.34 -2.96
C PHE A 170 -4.22 24.87 -1.57
N ASN A 171 -5.03 25.15 -0.54
CA ASN A 171 -4.78 24.69 0.82
C ASN A 171 -4.81 23.16 0.89
N ASP A 172 -5.80 22.52 0.28
CA ASP A 172 -5.93 21.06 0.29
C ASP A 172 -4.83 20.38 -0.54
N TRP A 173 -4.45 20.95 -1.68
CA TRP A 173 -3.30 20.48 -2.45
C TRP A 173 -2.00 20.59 -1.66
N SER A 174 -1.81 21.70 -0.92
CA SER A 174 -0.64 21.91 -0.07
C SER A 174 -0.60 20.90 1.08
N LYS A 175 -1.74 20.64 1.74
CA LYS A 175 -1.86 19.61 2.78
C LYS A 175 -1.51 18.23 2.23
N GLU A 176 -2.10 17.84 1.09
CA GLU A 176 -1.84 16.53 0.47
C GLU A 176 -0.36 16.37 0.12
N LYS A 177 0.28 17.41 -0.42
CA LYS A 177 1.73 17.41 -0.68
C LYS A 177 2.56 17.23 0.59
N GLN A 178 2.18 17.87 1.70
CA GLN A 178 2.88 17.75 2.98
C GLN A 178 2.72 16.35 3.59
N PHE A 179 1.51 15.80 3.58
CA PHE A 179 1.25 14.43 4.04
C PHE A 179 2.09 13.40 3.27
N ARG A 180 2.19 13.56 1.95
CA ARG A 180 3.04 12.69 1.11
C ARG A 180 4.52 12.82 1.44
N GLY A 181 5.00 14.03 1.72
CA GLY A 181 6.38 14.25 2.13
C GLY A 181 6.71 13.56 3.45
N LEU A 182 5.78 13.59 4.42
CA LEU A 182 5.92 12.89 5.69
C LEU A 182 5.89 11.37 5.50
N GLN A 183 4.92 10.87 4.74
CA GLN A 183 4.78 9.44 4.46
C GLN A 183 6.04 8.87 3.79
N SER A 184 6.54 9.55 2.75
CA SER A 184 7.77 9.14 2.06
C SER A 184 8.99 9.13 2.97
N ARG A 185 9.07 10.02 3.97
CA ARG A 185 10.18 10.02 4.94
C ARG A 185 10.04 8.87 5.93
N ILE A 186 8.84 8.63 6.46
CA ILE A 186 8.57 7.53 7.38
C ILE A 186 8.92 6.18 6.71
N GLU A 187 8.50 5.98 5.46
CA GLU A 187 8.81 4.77 4.70
C GLU A 187 10.31 4.55 4.48
N GLN A 188 11.09 5.63 4.30
CA GLN A 188 12.55 5.55 4.11
C GLN A 188 13.32 5.34 5.42
N GLU A 189 12.76 5.78 6.56
CA GLU A 189 13.39 5.65 7.88
C GLU A 189 13.18 4.28 8.52
N GLN A 190 12.14 3.54 8.09
CA GLN A 190 11.88 2.19 8.57
C GLN A 190 12.95 1.22 8.06
N LYS A 191 13.78 0.75 9.00
CA LYS A 191 14.84 -0.23 8.74
C LYS A 191 14.51 -1.56 9.40
N PHE A 192 14.93 -2.64 8.74
CA PHE A 192 14.82 -3.99 9.26
C PHE A 192 16.17 -4.69 9.24
N THR A 193 16.36 -5.63 10.18
CA THR A 193 17.62 -6.36 10.31
C THR A 193 17.58 -7.61 9.44
N VAL A 194 18.52 -7.72 8.50
CA VAL A 194 18.68 -8.89 7.62
C VAL A 194 20.11 -9.39 7.67
N VAL A 195 20.32 -10.64 7.27
CA VAL A 195 21.66 -11.21 7.06
C VAL A 195 21.96 -11.22 5.56
N ARG A 196 23.04 -10.55 5.16
CA ARG A 196 23.59 -10.56 3.80
C ARG A 196 25.11 -10.72 3.86
N ALA A 197 25.67 -11.59 3.02
CA ALA A 197 27.09 -11.90 2.95
C ALA A 197 27.71 -12.27 4.31
N GLY A 198 26.97 -13.00 5.14
CA GLY A 198 27.39 -13.40 6.50
C GLY A 198 27.31 -12.29 7.54
N GLN A 199 26.88 -11.08 7.18
CA GLN A 199 26.82 -9.93 8.06
C GLN A 199 25.38 -9.53 8.38
N VAL A 200 25.15 -9.19 9.65
CA VAL A 200 23.88 -8.63 10.12
C VAL A 200 23.86 -7.15 9.77
N VAL A 201 22.98 -6.75 8.85
CA VAL A 201 22.87 -5.39 8.32
C VAL A 201 21.45 -4.87 8.49
N GLN A 202 21.32 -3.57 8.76
CA GLN A 202 20.03 -2.89 8.75
C GLN A 202 19.80 -2.23 7.40
N ILE A 203 18.79 -2.69 6.68
CA ILE A 203 18.41 -2.14 5.39
C ILE A 203 17.02 -1.50 5.46
N PRO A 204 16.71 -0.52 4.60
CA PRO A 204 15.35 -0.01 4.47
C PRO A 204 14.37 -1.15 4.14
N VAL A 205 13.16 -1.10 4.69
CA VAL A 205 12.12 -2.12 4.45
C VAL A 205 11.82 -2.30 2.96
N ALA A 206 11.88 -1.23 2.17
CA ALA A 206 11.66 -1.25 0.72
C ALA A 206 12.74 -2.02 -0.07
N GLU A 207 13.92 -2.26 0.51
CA GLU A 207 15.01 -3.00 -0.13
C GLU A 207 15.02 -4.50 0.17
N ILE A 208 14.10 -4.97 1.00
CA ILE A 208 13.93 -6.39 1.31
C ILE A 208 13.46 -7.11 0.05
N VAL A 209 14.09 -8.25 -0.25
CA VAL A 209 13.76 -9.08 -1.42
C VAL A 209 13.53 -10.53 -1.01
N VAL A 210 12.86 -11.29 -1.88
CA VAL A 210 12.67 -12.73 -1.69
C VAL A 210 14.02 -13.45 -1.60
N GLY A 211 14.17 -14.27 -0.57
CA GLY A 211 15.41 -14.98 -0.22
C GLY A 211 16.29 -14.27 0.81
N ASP A 212 15.98 -13.03 1.21
CA ASP A 212 16.65 -12.42 2.37
C ASP A 212 16.38 -13.24 3.63
N ILE A 213 17.37 -13.28 4.54
CA ILE A 213 17.22 -13.86 5.86
C ILE A 213 16.96 -12.72 6.83
N ALA A 214 15.72 -12.56 7.24
CA ALA A 214 15.30 -11.54 8.18
C ALA A 214 15.50 -12.03 9.62
N GLN A 215 16.12 -11.20 10.45
CA GLN A 215 16.26 -11.46 11.88
C GLN A 215 15.16 -10.72 12.61
N VAL A 216 14.31 -11.50 13.26
CA VAL A 216 13.10 -11.03 13.92
C VAL A 216 13.29 -11.05 15.43
N LYS A 217 12.91 -9.98 16.10
CA LYS A 217 12.99 -9.84 17.57
C LYS A 217 11.68 -9.26 18.12
N TYR A 218 11.53 -9.36 19.44
CA TYR A 218 10.46 -8.73 20.18
C TYR A 218 10.26 -7.25 19.79
N GLY A 219 9.00 -6.88 19.54
CA GLY A 219 8.58 -5.53 19.17
C GLY A 219 8.66 -5.23 17.68
N ASP A 220 9.23 -6.12 16.86
CA ASP A 220 9.29 -5.91 15.41
C ASP A 220 7.90 -6.06 14.77
N LEU A 221 7.61 -5.18 13.81
CA LEU A 221 6.55 -5.36 12.82
C LEU A 221 7.14 -6.10 11.62
N LEU A 222 6.52 -7.20 11.21
CA LEU A 222 7.03 -7.98 10.09
C LEU A 222 6.85 -7.23 8.75
N PRO A 223 7.95 -6.97 8.01
CA PRO A 223 7.90 -6.16 6.79
C PRO A 223 7.51 -6.94 5.54
N ALA A 224 7.54 -8.27 5.59
CA ALA A 224 7.33 -9.18 4.47
C ALA A 224 6.87 -10.54 5.00
N ASP A 225 6.29 -11.36 4.12
CA ASP A 225 5.96 -12.75 4.46
C ASP A 225 7.20 -13.63 4.35
N GLY A 226 7.23 -14.70 5.15
CA GLY A 226 8.32 -15.66 5.11
C GLY A 226 8.09 -16.90 5.95
N LEU A 227 9.13 -17.74 5.96
CA LEU A 227 9.15 -18.99 6.68
C LEU A 227 10.14 -18.95 7.82
N PHE A 228 9.69 -19.38 9.00
CA PHE A 228 10.51 -19.58 10.17
C PHE A 228 11.58 -20.64 9.90
N ILE A 229 12.83 -20.28 10.17
CA ILE A 229 13.98 -21.18 10.04
C ILE A 229 14.36 -21.71 11.42
N GLN A 230 14.65 -20.80 12.35
CA GLN A 230 15.12 -21.12 13.68
C GLN A 230 14.90 -19.93 14.62
N GLY A 231 14.80 -20.18 15.92
CA GLY A 231 14.57 -19.12 16.90
C GLY A 231 14.26 -19.66 18.29
N ASN A 232 14.03 -18.72 19.21
CA ASN A 232 13.73 -18.98 20.62
C ASN A 232 12.34 -18.44 20.94
N ASP A 233 11.40 -19.35 21.20
CA ASP A 233 10.03 -19.08 21.68
C ASP A 233 9.34 -17.89 21.01
N LEU A 234 9.39 -17.87 19.67
CA LEU A 234 8.78 -16.81 18.88
C LEU A 234 7.24 -16.90 18.97
N LYS A 235 6.62 -15.81 19.43
CA LYS A 235 5.17 -15.64 19.43
C LYS A 235 4.79 -14.36 18.71
N ILE A 236 3.77 -14.46 17.88
CA ILE A 236 3.31 -13.39 17.00
C ILE A 236 1.84 -13.10 17.27
N ASP A 237 1.48 -11.82 17.27
CA ASP A 237 0.10 -11.34 17.25
C ASP A 237 -0.37 -11.22 15.79
N GLU A 238 -1.31 -12.09 15.41
CA GLU A 238 -1.90 -12.12 14.08
C GLU A 238 -3.26 -11.40 14.00
N SER A 239 -3.67 -10.69 15.05
CA SER A 239 -4.96 -9.99 15.12
C SER A 239 -5.19 -9.01 13.98
N SER A 240 -4.11 -8.42 13.43
CA SER A 240 -4.19 -7.53 12.28
C SER A 240 -4.65 -8.21 10.98
N LEU A 241 -4.54 -9.55 10.90
CA LEU A 241 -4.93 -10.34 9.73
C LEU A 241 -6.15 -11.23 10.00
N THR A 242 -6.23 -11.87 11.17
CA THR A 242 -7.29 -12.83 11.50
C THR A 242 -8.42 -12.19 12.32
N GLY A 243 -8.16 -11.07 12.98
CA GLY A 243 -9.07 -10.47 13.96
C GLY A 243 -9.07 -11.19 15.33
N GLU A 244 -8.31 -12.27 15.48
CA GLU A 244 -8.17 -13.02 16.73
C GLU A 244 -6.95 -12.51 17.51
N SER A 245 -7.13 -12.10 18.76
CA SER A 245 -6.06 -11.52 19.60
C SER A 245 -5.13 -12.53 20.25
N ASP A 246 -5.25 -13.82 19.91
CA ASP A 246 -4.44 -14.86 20.50
C ASP A 246 -3.03 -14.89 19.90
N GLN A 247 -2.04 -15.02 20.79
CA GLN A 247 -0.64 -15.12 20.37
C GLN A 247 -0.35 -16.50 19.80
N VAL A 248 0.13 -16.54 18.56
CA VAL A 248 0.46 -17.78 17.86
C VAL A 248 1.94 -18.09 18.03
N ARG A 249 2.26 -19.27 18.58
CA ARG A 249 3.63 -19.75 18.71
C ARG A 249 4.12 -20.30 17.37
N LYS A 250 5.24 -19.78 16.87
CA LYS A 250 5.84 -20.19 15.60
C LYS A 250 6.95 -21.21 15.81
N SER A 251 6.92 -22.27 15.01
CA SER A 251 7.95 -23.31 15.00
C SER A 251 7.94 -24.06 13.68
N VAL A 252 9.09 -24.63 13.30
CA VAL A 252 9.24 -25.38 12.04
C VAL A 252 8.24 -26.55 11.96
N ASP A 253 7.96 -27.22 13.08
CA ASP A 253 7.13 -28.43 13.10
C ASP A 253 5.61 -28.20 13.23
N LYS A 254 5.18 -26.99 13.63
CA LYS A 254 3.74 -26.71 13.86
C LYS A 254 3.21 -25.59 12.99
N ASP A 255 3.89 -24.46 12.95
CA ASP A 255 3.46 -23.29 12.20
C ASP A 255 4.68 -22.44 11.83
N PRO A 256 5.30 -22.70 10.66
CA PRO A 256 6.48 -21.98 10.21
C PRO A 256 6.12 -20.64 9.54
N MET A 257 4.85 -20.26 9.44
CA MET A 257 4.42 -19.12 8.65
C MET A 257 4.58 -17.81 9.41
N LEU A 258 5.29 -16.85 8.81
CA LEU A 258 5.42 -15.47 9.30
C LEU A 258 4.80 -14.54 8.26
N LEU A 259 3.91 -13.66 8.71
CA LEU A 259 3.08 -12.84 7.83
C LEU A 259 3.40 -11.37 8.01
N SER A 260 3.48 -10.62 6.92
CA SER A 260 3.66 -9.18 6.97
C SER A 260 2.55 -8.50 7.77
N GLY A 261 2.83 -7.35 8.37
CA GLY A 261 1.84 -6.61 9.14
C GLY A 261 1.50 -7.20 10.51
N THR A 262 2.10 -8.32 10.91
CA THR A 262 1.93 -8.91 12.24
C THR A 262 3.06 -8.47 13.20
N HIS A 263 2.77 -8.48 14.50
CA HIS A 263 3.68 -7.98 15.53
C HIS A 263 4.31 -9.12 16.33
N VAL A 264 5.62 -9.03 16.57
CA VAL A 264 6.31 -10.02 17.42
C VAL A 264 6.15 -9.66 18.89
N MET A 265 5.45 -10.52 19.62
CA MET A 265 5.08 -10.31 21.02
C MET A 265 6.02 -10.99 22.00
N GLU A 266 6.78 -11.99 21.56
CA GLU A 266 7.75 -12.68 22.40
C GLU A 266 8.84 -13.34 21.56
N GLY A 267 10.04 -13.47 22.14
CA GLY A 267 11.10 -14.28 21.58
C GLY A 267 11.87 -13.59 20.45
N SER A 268 12.57 -14.43 19.68
CA SER A 268 13.34 -14.01 18.51
C SER A 268 13.51 -15.17 17.54
N GLY A 269 13.80 -14.87 16.28
CA GLY A 269 14.01 -15.89 15.27
C GLY A 269 14.64 -15.38 14.00
N ARG A 270 14.83 -16.29 13.07
CA ARG A 270 15.23 -16.03 11.69
C ARG A 270 14.16 -16.56 10.77
N MET A 271 13.86 -15.80 9.74
CA MET A 271 12.95 -16.19 8.69
C MET A 271 13.59 -15.98 7.32
N VAL A 272 13.23 -16.83 6.35
CA VAL A 272 13.51 -16.57 4.94
C VAL A 272 12.32 -15.85 4.33
N VAL A 273 12.57 -14.73 3.65
CA VAL A 273 11.53 -13.96 2.97
C VAL A 273 11.06 -14.71 1.72
N THR A 274 9.75 -14.91 1.60
CA THR A 274 9.12 -15.66 0.49
C THR A 274 8.25 -14.77 -0.39
N ALA A 275 7.56 -13.78 0.18
CA ALA A 275 6.72 -12.85 -0.57
C ALA A 275 6.81 -11.42 -0.01
N VAL A 276 6.82 -10.44 -0.91
CA VAL A 276 7.04 -9.02 -0.61
C VAL A 276 6.01 -8.14 -1.32
N GLY A 277 5.77 -6.94 -0.78
CA GLY A 277 4.91 -5.93 -1.40
C GLY A 277 3.51 -6.46 -1.72
N VAL A 278 3.03 -6.21 -2.94
CA VAL A 278 1.70 -6.65 -3.41
C VAL A 278 1.51 -8.18 -3.44
N ASN A 279 2.59 -8.95 -3.33
CA ASN A 279 2.54 -10.41 -3.32
C ASN A 279 2.44 -11.00 -1.91
N SER A 280 2.65 -10.19 -0.86
CA SER A 280 2.43 -10.64 0.51
C SER A 280 0.93 -10.72 0.83
N GLN A 281 0.55 -11.47 1.86
CA GLN A 281 -0.85 -11.61 2.29
C GLN A 281 -1.46 -10.25 2.61
N THR A 282 -0.73 -9.41 3.34
CA THR A 282 -1.14 -8.03 3.63
C THR A 282 -1.24 -7.21 2.34
N GLY A 283 -0.27 -7.32 1.43
CA GLY A 283 -0.30 -6.62 0.15
C GLY A 283 -1.50 -7.00 -0.72
N ILE A 284 -1.88 -8.27 -0.74
CA ILE A 284 -3.07 -8.78 -1.44
C ILE A 284 -4.34 -8.17 -0.81
N ILE A 285 -4.46 -8.22 0.52
CA ILE A 285 -5.59 -7.62 1.24
C ILE A 285 -5.69 -6.12 0.96
N PHE A 286 -4.59 -5.37 1.07
CA PHE A 286 -4.56 -3.93 0.77
C PHE A 286 -4.90 -3.62 -0.69
N THR A 287 -4.47 -4.46 -1.63
CA THR A 287 -4.80 -4.28 -3.05
C THR A 287 -6.30 -4.53 -3.30
N LEU A 288 -6.88 -5.54 -2.66
CA LEU A 288 -8.31 -5.85 -2.74
C LEU A 288 -9.17 -4.75 -2.09
N LEU A 289 -8.79 -4.28 -0.90
CA LEU A 289 -9.47 -3.16 -0.22
C LEU A 289 -9.30 -1.85 -0.98
N GLY A 290 -8.12 -1.61 -1.55
CA GLY A 290 -7.84 -0.45 -2.39
C GLY A 290 -8.69 -0.42 -3.66
N ALA A 291 -8.88 -1.58 -4.30
CA ALA A 291 -9.77 -1.75 -5.44
C ALA A 291 -11.26 -1.61 -5.05
N GLY A 292 -11.66 -2.13 -3.88
CA GLY A 292 -13.04 -2.01 -3.39
C GLY A 292 -13.44 -0.59 -2.99
N GLY A 293 -12.51 0.20 -2.45
CA GLY A 293 -12.76 1.59 -2.09
C GLY A 293 -13.04 2.51 -3.29
N GLU A 294 -12.58 2.16 -4.49
CA GLU A 294 -12.92 2.89 -5.73
C GLU A 294 -14.38 2.67 -6.17
N GLU A 295 -15.01 1.56 -5.73
CA GLU A 295 -16.43 1.27 -6.03
C GLU A 295 -17.39 1.86 -4.99
N GLU A 296 -17.01 1.90 -3.71
CA GLU A 296 -17.82 2.54 -2.66
C GLU A 296 -17.85 4.07 -2.79
N GLU A 297 -16.71 4.72 -3.06
CA GLU A 297 -16.69 6.19 -3.31
C GLU A 297 -17.54 6.60 -4.52
N LYS A 298 -17.77 5.70 -5.49
CA LYS A 298 -18.66 5.96 -6.63
C LYS A 298 -20.14 5.75 -6.31
N LYS A 299 -20.48 4.93 -5.31
CA LYS A 299 -21.86 4.68 -4.89
C LYS A 299 -22.37 5.77 -3.94
N ASP A 300 -21.52 6.29 -3.06
CA ASP A 300 -21.89 7.38 -2.15
C ASP A 300 -22.02 8.74 -2.85
N LYS A 301 -21.54 8.85 -4.09
CA LYS A 301 -21.62 10.06 -4.93
C LYS A 301 -22.79 10.05 -5.93
N LYS A 302 -23.78 9.18 -5.76
CA LYS A 302 -24.97 9.07 -6.63
C LYS A 302 -26.25 9.29 -5.84
#